data_AF-A0A8U0URB7-F1
#
_entry.id   AF-A0A8U0URB7-F1
#
_cell.length_a   1.000
_cell.length_b   1.000
_cell.length_c   1.000
_cell.angle_alpha   90.00
_cell.angle_beta   90.00
_cell.angle_gamma   90.00
#
_symmetry.space_group_name_H-M   'P 1'
#
loop_
_entity.id
_entity.type
_entity.pdbx_description
1 polymer ?
#
loop_
_entity_poly.entity_id
_entity_poly.type
_entity_poly.pdbx_seq_one_letter_code
_entity_poly.pdbx_strand_id
1 'polypeptide(L)'
;MERSRMNLPKGPDTLCFDKDEFMKEDFDVDHFVSDCRKRVQLEELRGDLELYYKLFKIAMVELINKDYADFVNLSTNLVGMDKALNELSVPLGQLREVLSLRSSVSEGIRAVDERMCKQEDIRKKKMCVLRLIQVI
;
A
#
# COMPACT_ATOMS: atom_id res chain seq x y z
N MET A 1 14.33 13.29 -20.15
CA MET A 1 14.85 12.10 -19.44
C MET A 1 15.84 12.60 -18.41
N GLU A 2 15.42 12.72 -17.15
CA GLU A 2 16.34 13.04 -16.06
C GLU A 2 17.36 11.90 -15.94
N ARG A 3 18.63 12.19 -16.23
CA ARG A 3 19.72 11.29 -15.91
C ARG A 3 19.76 11.18 -14.40
N SER A 4 19.27 10.07 -13.86
CA SER A 4 19.47 9.73 -12.45
C SER A 4 20.96 9.78 -12.18
N ARG A 5 21.41 10.81 -11.46
CA ARG A 5 22.83 10.95 -11.06
C ARG A 5 23.11 9.75 -10.16
N MET A 6 23.81 8.75 -10.67
CA MET A 6 24.33 7.68 -9.83
C MET A 6 25.20 8.35 -8.76
N ASN A 7 24.74 8.29 -7.51
CA ASN A 7 25.51 8.81 -6.40
C ASN A 7 26.65 7.82 -6.14
N LEU A 8 27.81 8.09 -6.74
CA LEU A 8 29.01 7.33 -6.49
C LEU A 8 29.32 7.32 -4.99
N PRO A 9 29.69 6.16 -4.42
CA PRO A 9 30.08 6.09 -3.03
C PRO A 9 31.19 7.10 -2.75
N LYS A 10 31.13 7.73 -1.58
CA LYS A 10 32.17 8.64 -1.12
C LYS A 10 33.42 7.79 -0.86
N GLY A 11 34.44 8.00 -1.70
CA GLY A 11 35.76 7.46 -1.43
C GLY A 11 36.46 8.29 -0.35
N PRO A 12 37.59 7.81 0.17
CA PRO A 12 38.47 8.61 1.01
C PRO A 12 38.89 9.89 0.29
N ASP A 13 39.02 11.01 1.01
CA ASP A 13 39.53 12.27 0.45
C ASP A 13 41.01 12.17 0.01
N THR A 14 41.66 11.04 0.30
CA THR A 14 43.06 10.75 -0.03
C THR A 14 43.25 10.10 -1.39
N LEU A 15 42.19 9.81 -2.16
CA LEU A 15 42.31 9.20 -3.48
C LEU A 15 43.11 10.10 -4.43
N CYS A 16 44.03 9.52 -5.19
CA CYS A 16 44.85 10.24 -6.17
C CYS A 16 44.10 10.67 -7.46
N PHE A 17 42.81 10.36 -7.57
CA PHE A 17 41.95 10.65 -8.72
C PHE A 17 40.58 11.18 -8.31
N ASP A 18 39.95 11.90 -9.23
CA ASP A 18 38.53 12.26 -9.14
C ASP A 18 37.69 11.09 -9.67
N LYS A 19 36.76 10.63 -8.84
CA LYS A 19 35.85 9.52 -9.19
C LYS A 19 34.81 9.92 -10.24
N ASP A 20 34.51 11.21 -10.38
CA ASP A 20 33.52 11.70 -11.34
C ASP A 20 34.06 11.57 -12.78
N GLU A 21 35.37 11.37 -12.96
CA GLU A 21 36.00 11.05 -14.25
C GLU A 21 35.40 9.77 -14.86
N PHE A 22 35.06 8.77 -14.05
CA PHE A 22 34.45 7.52 -14.52
C PHE A 22 33.02 7.69 -15.06
N MET A 23 32.38 8.83 -14.81
CA MET A 23 31.02 9.14 -15.25
C MET A 23 30.98 10.00 -16.50
N LYS A 24 32.14 10.40 -17.03
CA LYS A 24 32.24 11.16 -18.27
C LYS A 24 31.94 10.25 -19.47
N GLU A 25 31.22 10.79 -20.45
CA GLU A 25 30.89 10.05 -21.68
C GLU A 25 32.11 9.79 -22.56
N ASP A 26 33.11 10.66 -22.47
CA ASP A 26 34.38 10.64 -23.19
C ASP A 26 35.53 10.07 -22.33
N PHE A 27 35.22 9.26 -21.33
CA PHE A 27 36.24 8.64 -20.47
C PHE A 27 37.24 7.83 -21.30
N ASP A 28 38.51 8.23 -21.22
CA ASP A 28 39.64 7.56 -21.86
C ASP A 28 40.64 7.08 -20.81
N VAL A 29 40.90 5.77 -20.79
CA VAL A 29 41.74 5.11 -19.79
C VAL A 29 43.19 5.60 -19.90
N ASP A 30 43.70 5.75 -21.12
CA ASP A 30 45.10 6.13 -21.35
C ASP A 30 45.35 7.57 -20.88
N HIS A 31 44.43 8.49 -21.21
CA HIS A 31 44.43 9.87 -20.73
C HIS A 31 44.34 9.93 -19.20
N PHE A 32 43.38 9.20 -18.61
CA PHE A 32 43.19 9.13 -17.16
C PHE A 32 44.44 8.65 -16.41
N VAL A 33 45.03 7.54 -16.85
CA VAL A 33 46.24 6.98 -16.23
C VAL A 33 47.43 7.91 -16.45
N SER A 34 47.56 8.51 -17.63
CA SER A 34 48.62 9.48 -17.92
C SER A 34 48.52 10.72 -17.02
N ASP A 35 47.32 11.20 -16.74
CA ASP A 35 47.10 12.35 -15.86
C ASP A 35 47.36 12.02 -14.39
N CYS A 36 46.95 10.83 -13.93
CA CYS A 36 47.24 10.37 -12.58
C CYS A 36 48.75 10.15 -12.36
N ARG A 37 49.46 9.60 -13.35
CA ARG A 37 50.92 9.39 -13.30
C ARG A 37 51.75 10.67 -13.23
N LYS A 38 51.18 11.83 -13.57
CA LYS A 38 51.85 13.13 -13.34
C LYS A 38 51.89 13.50 -11.85
N ARG A 39 51.03 12.90 -11.02
CA ARG A 39 50.87 13.22 -9.59
C ARG A 39 51.38 12.12 -8.65
N VAL A 40 51.18 10.85 -9.01
CA VAL A 40 51.49 9.69 -8.16
C VAL A 40 52.18 8.56 -8.93
N GLN A 41 52.80 7.63 -8.19
CA GLN A 41 53.36 6.40 -8.79
C GLN A 41 52.23 5.43 -9.20
N LEU A 42 52.53 4.54 -10.15
CA LEU A 42 51.52 3.61 -10.70
C LEU A 42 50.99 2.64 -9.64
N GLU A 43 51.82 2.28 -8.68
CA GLU A 43 51.55 1.38 -7.57
C GLU A 43 50.57 2.01 -6.59
N GLU A 44 50.70 3.31 -6.33
CA GLU A 44 49.77 4.09 -5.52
C GLU A 44 48.41 4.22 -6.22
N LEU A 45 48.41 4.57 -7.51
CA LEU A 45 47.20 4.59 -8.33
C LEU A 45 46.48 3.23 -8.32
N ARG A 46 47.22 2.13 -8.46
CA ARG A 46 46.67 0.77 -8.39
C ARG A 46 46.04 0.50 -7.01
N GLY A 47 46.71 0.88 -5.94
CA GLY A 47 46.21 0.72 -4.57
C GLY A 47 44.90 1.48 -4.35
N ASP A 48 44.84 2.73 -4.79
CA ASP A 48 43.66 3.58 -4.68
C ASP A 48 42.49 3.07 -5.54
N LEU A 49 42.76 2.57 -6.74
CA LEU A 49 41.75 1.94 -7.60
C LEU A 49 41.18 0.67 -6.95
N GLU A 50 42.04 -0.17 -6.35
CA GLU A 50 41.59 -1.38 -5.66
C GLU A 50 40.76 -1.05 -4.42
N LEU A 51 41.17 -0.04 -3.65
CA LEU A 51 40.42 0.46 -2.51
C LEU A 51 39.04 0.97 -2.94
N TYR A 52 39.00 1.83 -3.96
CA TYR A 52 37.75 2.38 -4.47
C TYR A 52 36.83 1.29 -5.03
N TYR A 53 37.37 0.29 -5.74
CA TYR A 53 36.60 -0.86 -6.22
C TYR A 53 35.94 -1.65 -5.08
N LYS A 54 36.66 -1.88 -3.97
CA LYS A 54 36.10 -2.57 -2.79
C LYS A 54 34.97 -1.76 -2.16
N LEU A 55 35.15 -0.45 -1.99
CA LEU A 55 34.10 0.43 -1.48
C LEU A 55 32.88 0.46 -2.41
N PHE A 56 33.12 0.51 -3.72
CA PHE A 56 32.08 0.49 -4.72
C PHE A 56 31.24 -0.78 -4.64
N LYS A 57 31.90 -1.95 -4.54
CA LYS A 57 31.21 -3.23 -4.38
C LYS A 57 30.35 -3.30 -3.12
N ILE A 58 30.84 -2.79 -1.98
CA ILE A 58 30.07 -2.73 -0.74
C ILE A 58 28.84 -1.84 -0.92
N ALA A 59 29.04 -0.62 -1.43
CA ALA A 59 27.95 0.33 -1.63
C ALA A 59 26.87 -0.20 -2.59
N MET A 60 27.24 -0.96 -3.63
CA MET A 60 26.27 -1.63 -4.50
C MET A 60 25.41 -2.64 -3.75
N VAL A 61 26.03 -3.46 -2.89
CA VAL A 61 25.31 -4.44 -2.07
C VAL A 61 24.39 -3.72 -1.08
N GLU A 62 24.85 -2.63 -0.46
CA GLU A 62 24.04 -1.82 0.44
C GLU A 62 22.84 -1.17 -0.26
N LEU A 63 23.02 -0.68 -1.48
CA LEU A 63 21.93 -0.12 -2.28
C LEU A 63 20.85 -1.18 -2.57
N ILE A 64 21.27 -2.38 -2.99
CA ILE A 64 20.35 -3.51 -3.20
C ILE A 64 19.65 -3.90 -1.90
N ASN A 65 20.39 -3.96 -0.79
CA ASN A 65 19.83 -4.33 0.52
C ASN A 65 18.83 -3.28 1.02
N LYS A 66 19.06 -1.99 0.74
CA LYS A 66 18.12 -0.92 1.06
C LYS A 66 16.82 -1.10 0.31
N ASP A 67 16.89 -1.30 -1.01
CA ASP A 67 15.70 -1.54 -1.83
C ASP A 67 14.97 -2.82 -1.41
N TYR A 68 15.73 -3.85 -0.99
CA TYR A 68 15.18 -5.08 -0.44
C TYR A 68 14.44 -4.84 0.90
N ALA A 69 14.98 -4.03 1.80
CA ALA A 69 14.33 -3.68 3.05
C ALA A 69 13.00 -2.94 2.82
N ASP A 70 12.99 -2.00 1.88
CA ASP A 70 11.76 -1.28 1.49
C ASP A 70 10.72 -2.24 0.91
N PHE A 71 11.13 -3.19 0.07
CA PHE A 71 10.26 -4.23 -0.46
C PHE A 71 9.66 -5.13 0.64
N VAL A 72 10.48 -5.59 1.58
CA VAL A 72 10.03 -6.44 2.71
C VAL A 72 9.07 -5.69 3.63
N ASN A 73 9.34 -4.41 3.90
CA ASN A 73 8.43 -3.56 4.69
C ASN A 73 7.08 -3.41 3.98
N LEU A 74 7.11 -3.13 2.67
CA LEU A 74 5.89 -3.01 1.87
C LEU A 74 5.10 -4.33 1.84
N SER A 75 5.76 -5.48 1.65
CA SER A 75 5.10 -6.79 1.65
C SER A 75 4.47 -7.10 3.01
N THR A 76 5.17 -6.76 4.10
CA THR A 76 4.66 -6.96 5.47
C THR A 76 3.43 -6.11 5.73
N ASN A 77 3.44 -4.85 5.30
CA ASN A 77 2.29 -3.94 5.42
C ASN A 77 1.09 -4.42 4.60
N LEU A 78 1.31 -4.91 3.38
CA LEU A 78 0.27 -5.49 2.53
C LEU A 78 -0.40 -6.70 3.18
N VAL A 79 0.40 -7.62 3.73
CA VAL A 79 -0.13 -8.78 4.46
C VAL A 79 -0.88 -8.35 5.73
N GLY A 80 -0.39 -7.33 6.44
CA GLY A 80 -1.09 -6.75 7.59
C GLY A 80 -2.44 -6.14 7.21
N MET A 81 -2.50 -5.43 6.09
CA MET A 81 -3.73 -4.84 5.56
C MET A 81 -4.75 -5.91 5.15
N ASP A 82 -4.33 -6.99 4.49
CA ASP A 82 -5.19 -8.11 4.13
C ASP A 82 -5.86 -8.74 5.37
N LYS A 83 -5.10 -8.90 6.46
CA LYS A 83 -5.66 -9.37 7.74
C LYS A 83 -6.72 -8.42 8.30
N ALA A 84 -6.43 -7.12 8.35
CA ALA A 84 -7.39 -6.12 8.82
C ALA A 84 -8.67 -6.09 7.96
N LEU A 85 -8.54 -6.26 6.64
CA LEU A 85 -9.69 -6.35 5.73
C LEU A 85 -10.53 -7.60 6.01
N ASN A 86 -9.88 -8.74 6.22
CA ASN A 86 -10.57 -9.99 6.56
C ASN A 86 -11.29 -9.89 7.92
N GLU A 87 -10.66 -9.27 8.92
CA GLU A 87 -11.28 -9.01 10.23
C GLU A 87 -12.52 -8.10 10.14
N LEU A 88 -12.52 -7.13 9.22
CA LEU A 88 -13.68 -6.26 8.97
C LEU A 88 -14.77 -6.93 8.13
N SER A 89 -14.42 -7.89 7.27
CA SER A 89 -15.38 -8.53 6.36
C SER A 89 -16.50 -9.30 7.10
N VAL A 90 -16.15 -9.97 8.20
CA VAL A 90 -17.09 -10.75 9.02
C VAL A 90 -18.15 -9.88 9.70
N PRO A 91 -17.81 -8.85 10.50
CA PRO A 91 -18.80 -8.00 11.15
C PRO A 91 -19.65 -7.22 10.13
N LEU A 92 -19.10 -6.85 8.97
CA LEU A 92 -19.89 -6.24 7.89
C LEU A 92 -20.90 -7.22 7.29
N GLY A 93 -20.51 -8.49 7.10
CA GLY A 93 -21.43 -9.55 6.69
C GLY A 93 -22.56 -9.75 7.69
N GLN A 94 -22.24 -9.83 8.97
CA GLN A 94 -23.21 -9.94 10.06
C GLN A 94 -24.15 -8.74 10.13
N LEU A 95 -23.62 -7.52 9.98
CA LEU A 95 -24.44 -6.29 9.96
C LEU A 95 -25.46 -6.33 8.81
N ARG A 96 -25.06 -6.82 7.63
CA ARG A 96 -25.98 -6.97 6.49
C ARG A 96 -27.14 -7.90 6.81
N GLU A 97 -26.89 -9.02 7.49
CA GLU A 97 -27.95 -9.94 7.92
C GLU A 97 -28.92 -9.28 8.91
N VAL A 98 -28.39 -8.55 9.90
CA VAL A 98 -29.21 -7.80 10.86
C VAL A 98 -30.10 -6.77 10.16
N LEU A 99 -29.58 -6.05 9.16
CA LEU A 99 -30.36 -5.09 8.37
C LEU A 99 -31.49 -5.80 7.60
N SER A 100 -31.21 -6.97 7.03
CA SER A 100 -32.23 -7.78 6.34
C SER A 100 -33.31 -8.27 7.31
N LEU A 101 -32.92 -8.79 8.48
CA LEU A 101 -33.85 -9.21 9.52
C LEU A 101 -34.74 -8.06 9.98
N ARG A 102 -34.15 -6.87 10.21
CA ARG A 102 -34.92 -5.66 10.57
C ARG A 102 -35.97 -5.34 9.51
N SER A 103 -35.61 -5.41 8.22
CA SER A 103 -36.55 -5.19 7.12
C SER A 103 -37.72 -6.19 7.17
N SER A 104 -37.44 -7.47 7.32
CA SER A 104 -38.47 -8.52 7.41
C SER A 104 -39.40 -8.33 8.61
N VAL A 105 -38.84 -7.93 9.76
CA VAL A 105 -39.63 -7.62 10.97
C VAL A 105 -40.52 -6.40 10.73
N SER A 106 -39.98 -5.33 10.14
CA SER A 106 -40.77 -4.13 9.81
C SER A 106 -41.91 -4.44 8.84
N GLU A 107 -41.69 -5.31 7.85
CA GLU A 107 -42.74 -5.77 6.95
C GLU A 107 -43.82 -6.59 7.67
N GLY A 108 -43.40 -7.48 8.58
CA GLY A 108 -44.32 -8.25 9.43
C GLY A 108 -45.19 -7.35 10.32
N ILE A 109 -44.59 -6.33 10.95
CA ILE A 109 -45.34 -5.34 11.76
C ILE A 109 -46.39 -4.65 10.89
N ARG A 110 -46.01 -4.16 9.71
CA ARG A 110 -46.94 -3.49 8.78
C ARG A 110 -48.10 -4.40 8.37
N ALA A 111 -47.82 -5.68 8.10
CA ALA A 111 -48.86 -6.65 7.77
C ALA A 111 -49.83 -6.93 8.93
N VAL A 112 -49.34 -6.91 10.17
CA VAL A 112 -50.18 -7.03 11.38
C VAL A 112 -51.07 -5.79 11.54
N ASP A 113 -50.50 -4.59 11.43
CA ASP A 113 -51.24 -3.33 11.51
C ASP A 113 -52.38 -3.27 10.47
N GLU A 114 -52.09 -3.65 9.22
CA GLU A 114 -53.11 -3.71 8.17
C GLU A 114 -54.25 -4.69 8.51
N ARG A 115 -53.94 -5.84 9.11
CA ARG A 115 -54.95 -6.81 9.53
C ARG A 115 -55.79 -6.28 10.70
N MET A 116 -55.18 -5.58 11.65
CA MET A 116 -55.88 -4.95 12.76
C MET A 116 -56.86 -3.88 12.27
N CYS A 117 -56.44 -3.01 11.36
CA CYS A 117 -57.32 -2.02 10.71
C CYS A 117 -58.51 -2.70 10.01
N LYS A 118 -58.27 -3.78 9.25
CA LYS A 118 -59.34 -4.54 8.60
C LYS A 118 -60.30 -5.17 9.61
N GLN A 119 -59.81 -5.72 10.73
CA GLN A 119 -60.67 -6.26 11.80
C GLN A 119 -61.55 -5.18 12.42
N GLU A 120 -61.00 -3.99 12.66
CA GLU A 120 -61.75 -2.86 13.20
C GLU A 120 -62.88 -2.42 12.26
N ASP A 121 -62.61 -2.35 10.95
CA ASP A 121 -63.63 -2.05 9.94
C ASP A 121 -64.73 -3.11 9.89
N ILE A 122 -64.37 -4.40 9.98
CA ILE A 122 -65.34 -5.49 10.04
C ILE A 122 -66.21 -5.37 11.29
N ARG A 123 -65.62 -5.06 12.46
CA ARG A 123 -66.38 -4.87 13.70
C ARG A 123 -67.38 -3.72 13.58
N LYS A 124 -66.96 -2.58 13.01
CA LYS A 124 -67.85 -1.43 12.76
C LYS A 124 -69.02 -1.80 11.83
N LYS A 125 -68.73 -2.51 10.73
CA LYS A 125 -69.76 -2.99 9.80
C LYS A 125 -70.75 -3.95 10.49
N LYS A 126 -70.24 -4.91 11.28
CA LYS A 126 -71.08 -5.85 12.04
C LYS A 126 -72.01 -5.11 13.01
N MET A 127 -71.52 -4.08 13.69
CA MET A 127 -72.34 -3.27 14.60
C MET A 127 -73.45 -2.51 13.88
N CYS A 128 -73.20 -1.97 12.68
CA CYS A 128 -74.22 -1.31 11.86
C CYS A 128 -75.35 -2.29 11.47
N VAL A 129 -75.00 -3.50 11.05
CA VAL A 129 -75.98 -4.53 10.68
C VAL A 129 -76.83 -4.94 11.88
N LEU A 130 -76.22 -5.15 13.05
CA LEU A 130 -76.96 -5.50 14.27
C LEU A 130 -77.95 -4.40 14.67
N ARG A 131 -77.56 -3.12 14.54
CA ARG A 131 -78.47 -1.99 14.79
C ARG A 131 -79.66 -1.97 13.81
N LEU A 132 -79.43 -2.27 12.53
CA LEU A 132 -80.50 -2.35 11.53
C LEU A 132 -81.52 -3.44 11.87
N ILE A 133 -81.06 -4.61 12.34
CA ILE A 133 -81.95 -5.71 12.74
C ILE A 133 -82.81 -5.33 13.95
N GLN A 134 -82.31 -4.53 14.88
CA GLN A 134 -83.06 -4.12 16.08
C GLN A 134 -84.14 -3.04 15.81
N VAL A 135 -84.15 -2.43 14.62
CA VAL A 135 -85.10 -1.36 14.23
C VAL A 135 -86.26 -1.90 13.37
N ILE A 136 -86.19 -3.17 12.93
CA ILE A 136 -87.24 -3.89 12.20
C ILE A 136 -88.00 -4.79 13.18
#